data_AF-A0A5Z1E044-F1
#
_entry.id   AF-A0A5Z1E044-F1
#
_cell.length_a   1.000
_cell.length_b   1.000
_cell.length_c   1.000
_cell.angle_alpha   90.00
_cell.angle_beta   90.00
_cell.angle_gamma   90.00
#
_symmetry.space_group_name_H-M   'P 1'
#
loop_
_entity.id
_entity.type
_entity.pdbx_description
1 polymer ?
#
loop_
_entity_poly.entity_id
_entity_poly.type
_entity_poly.pdbx_seq_one_letter_code
_entity_poly.pdbx_strand_id
1 'polypeptide(L)'
;YVTLATNQTITGAKDFTKLPTSSIKATNDNQFVNLATLKEQAPSLIGGLGVNQAWQNVSRAFDVTYTNNTGKPIAAKFQVNASVSGSVSFSCSEQFVVSMFQTSLSNGGVSRTYFGFGIIPPNGQYRLNTPQLSGFYPSKSIVSFMELR
;
A
#
# COMPACT_ATOMS: atom_id res chain seq x y z
N TYR A 1 49.43 17.56 -4.24
CA TYR A 1 48.31 16.81 -4.83
C TYR A 1 48.85 15.52 -5.38
N VAL A 2 48.22 14.38 -5.09
CA VAL A 2 48.60 13.10 -5.68
C VAL A 2 47.67 12.85 -6.86
N THR A 3 48.22 12.79 -8.07
CA THR A 3 47.48 12.38 -9.27
C THR A 3 47.56 10.86 -9.36
N LEU A 4 46.44 10.18 -9.15
CA LEU A 4 46.35 8.73 -9.30
C LEU A 4 46.00 8.43 -10.76
N ALA A 5 47.01 8.07 -11.56
CA ALA A 5 46.87 7.87 -13.01
C ALA A 5 46.25 6.51 -13.38
N THR A 6 46.09 5.61 -12.42
CA THR A 6 45.58 4.25 -12.60
C THR A 6 44.72 3.84 -11.40
N ASN A 7 43.92 2.78 -11.58
CA ASN A 7 43.14 2.17 -10.50
C ASN A 7 44.04 1.86 -9.30
N GLN A 8 43.64 2.32 -8.12
CA GLN A 8 44.36 2.05 -6.88
C GLN A 8 43.64 0.95 -6.11
N THR A 9 44.37 -0.08 -5.68
CA THR A 9 43.89 -1.06 -4.72
C THR A 9 44.33 -0.62 -3.33
N ILE A 10 43.36 -0.30 -2.47
CA ILE A 10 43.60 0.12 -1.08
C ILE A 10 43.31 -1.10 -0.19
N THR A 11 44.34 -1.77 0.30
CA THR A 11 44.20 -2.98 1.14
C THR A 11 44.21 -2.70 2.66
N GLY A 12 44.20 -1.42 3.07
CA GLY A 12 44.23 -1.02 4.47
C GLY A 12 43.77 0.42 4.69
N ALA A 13 43.74 0.87 5.95
CA ALA A 13 43.36 2.23 6.30
C ALA A 13 44.35 3.25 5.72
N LYS A 14 43.83 4.36 5.19
CA LYS A 14 44.60 5.48 4.65
C LYS A 14 44.14 6.76 5.33
N ASP A 15 45.03 7.36 6.10
CA ASP A 15 44.78 8.66 6.70
C ASP A 15 45.15 9.77 5.70
N PHE A 16 44.18 10.62 5.40
CA PHE A 16 44.39 11.77 4.52
C PHE A 16 44.61 13.03 5.37
N THR A 17 45.76 13.69 5.19
CA THR A 17 46.07 14.97 5.86
C THR A 17 45.26 16.15 5.31
N LYS A 18 44.58 15.96 4.18
CA LYS A 18 43.60 16.87 3.57
C LYS A 18 42.46 16.04 3.00
N LEU A 19 41.22 16.52 3.12
CA LEU A 19 40.05 15.82 2.59
C LEU A 19 40.23 15.50 1.09
N PRO A 20 40.02 14.25 0.67
CA PRO A 20 40.00 13.91 -0.76
C PRO A 20 38.92 14.73 -1.49
N THR A 21 39.23 15.20 -2.69
CA THR A 21 38.30 15.94 -3.56
C THR A 21 38.27 15.33 -4.95
N SER A 22 37.08 15.17 -5.54
CA SER A 22 36.90 14.75 -6.94
C SER A 22 36.55 15.96 -7.82
N SER A 23 37.15 16.07 -9.01
CA SER A 23 36.73 17.03 -10.05
C SER A 23 35.55 16.52 -10.88
N ILE A 24 35.24 15.22 -10.79
CA ILE A 24 34.07 14.60 -11.41
C ILE A 24 32.89 14.83 -10.47
N LYS A 25 31.90 15.60 -10.94
CA LYS A 25 30.58 15.66 -10.32
C LYS A 25 29.78 14.45 -10.79
N ALA A 26 29.08 13.79 -9.87
CA ALA A 26 28.07 12.83 -10.31
C ALA A 26 27.05 13.54 -11.19
N THR A 27 26.70 12.90 -12.29
CA THR A 27 25.66 13.27 -13.23
C THR A 27 24.35 12.55 -12.96
N ASN A 28 24.33 11.52 -12.10
CA ASN A 28 23.12 10.91 -11.54
C ASN A 28 23.35 10.32 -10.13
N ASP A 29 22.24 10.06 -9.42
CA ASP A 29 22.24 9.63 -8.01
C ASP A 29 22.95 8.29 -7.76
N ASN A 30 23.07 7.43 -8.77
CA ASN A 30 23.67 6.09 -8.65
C ASN A 30 25.22 6.11 -8.61
N GLN A 31 25.85 7.29 -8.69
CA GLN A 31 27.30 7.43 -8.81
C GLN A 31 28.03 7.73 -7.48
N PHE A 32 27.30 8.07 -6.40
CA PHE A 32 27.90 8.31 -5.09
C PHE A 32 27.77 7.15 -4.10
N VAL A 33 26.80 6.27 -4.34
CA VAL A 33 26.36 5.25 -3.39
C VAL A 33 25.90 4.04 -4.21
N ASN A 34 26.34 2.83 -3.85
CA ASN A 34 25.83 1.64 -4.54
C ASN A 34 24.31 1.49 -4.28
N LEU A 35 23.59 0.80 -5.17
CA LEU A 35 22.14 0.66 -5.07
C LEU A 35 21.67 0.08 -3.73
N ALA A 36 22.48 -0.77 -3.07
CA ALA A 36 22.13 -1.35 -1.78
C ALA A 36 22.12 -0.29 -0.66
N THR A 37 23.16 0.53 -0.57
CA THR A 37 23.26 1.61 0.43
C THR A 37 22.22 2.72 0.17
N LEU A 38 21.86 2.98 -1.09
CA LEU A 38 20.81 3.95 -1.43
C LEU A 38 19.42 3.46 -0.99
N LYS A 39 19.15 2.16 -1.12
CA LYS A 39 17.91 1.53 -0.64
C LYS A 39 17.78 1.59 0.88
N GLU A 40 18.88 1.40 1.61
CA GLU A 40 18.89 1.52 3.08
C GLU A 40 18.58 2.95 3.55
N GLN A 41 19.09 3.97 2.86
CA GLN A 41 18.89 5.38 3.23
C GLN A 41 17.56 5.98 2.75
N ALA A 42 16.99 5.45 1.66
CA ALA A 42 15.70 5.88 1.12
C ALA A 42 14.78 4.67 0.87
N PRO A 43 14.07 4.19 1.91
CA PRO A 43 13.13 3.07 1.80
C PRO A 43 12.03 3.27 0.74
N SER A 44 11.71 4.53 0.42
CA SER A 44 10.80 4.91 -0.67
C SER A 44 11.25 4.43 -2.05
N LEU A 45 12.55 4.17 -2.26
CA LEU A 45 13.10 3.59 -3.48
C LEU A 45 12.96 2.05 -3.55
N ILE A 46 12.60 1.38 -2.44
CA ILE A 46 12.44 -0.08 -2.39
C ILE A 46 11.02 -0.51 -2.81
N GLY A 47 10.02 0.37 -2.67
CA GLY A 47 8.64 0.06 -3.05
C GLY A 47 7.64 0.77 -2.16
N GLY A 48 7.18 1.93 -2.60
CA GLY A 48 6.00 2.59 -2.06
C GLY A 48 4.70 2.00 -2.63
N LEU A 49 3.57 2.46 -2.08
CA LEU A 49 2.26 2.17 -2.65
C LEU A 49 2.21 2.56 -4.15
N GLY A 50 1.79 1.63 -5.01
CA GLY A 50 1.70 1.79 -6.46
C GLY A 50 2.99 1.49 -7.24
N VAL A 51 4.15 1.35 -6.59
CA VAL A 51 5.41 1.07 -7.29
C VAL A 51 5.52 -0.42 -7.62
N ASN A 52 5.53 -0.74 -8.91
CA ASN A 52 5.51 -2.12 -9.42
C ASN A 52 4.37 -2.93 -8.79
N GLN A 53 3.19 -2.32 -8.69
CA GLN A 53 1.96 -2.95 -8.22
C GLN A 53 0.90 -2.81 -9.30
N ALA A 54 0.03 -3.80 -9.42
CA ALA A 54 -1.13 -3.75 -10.31
C ALA A 54 -2.41 -3.98 -9.51
N TRP A 55 -3.52 -3.42 -10.00
CA TRP A 55 -4.83 -3.72 -9.44
C TRP A 55 -5.21 -5.16 -9.77
N GLN A 56 -5.47 -5.95 -8.74
CA GLN A 56 -5.88 -7.35 -8.86
C GLN A 56 -7.25 -7.54 -8.23
N ASN A 57 -8.12 -8.30 -8.90
CA ASN A 57 -9.37 -8.77 -8.29
C ASN A 57 -9.05 -9.87 -7.28
N VAL A 58 -9.69 -9.81 -6.12
CA VAL A 58 -9.42 -10.72 -5.01
C VAL A 58 -10.72 -11.19 -4.39
N SER A 59 -10.77 -12.46 -3.99
CA SER A 59 -11.91 -12.96 -3.24
C SER A 59 -11.70 -12.69 -1.75
N ARG A 60 -12.65 -11.99 -1.15
CA ARG A 60 -12.70 -11.68 0.28
C ARG A 60 -14.09 -12.01 0.79
N ALA A 61 -14.16 -12.39 2.06
CA ALA A 61 -15.42 -12.63 2.75
C ALA A 61 -15.68 -11.51 3.76
N PHE A 62 -16.96 -11.31 4.07
CA PHE A 62 -17.34 -10.50 5.21
C PHE A 62 -16.83 -11.15 6.50
N ASP A 63 -16.49 -10.30 7.45
CA ASP A 63 -16.17 -10.69 8.81
C ASP A 63 -14.93 -11.59 8.98
N VAL A 64 -14.09 -11.67 7.94
CA VAL A 64 -12.78 -12.34 7.95
C VAL A 64 -11.66 -11.31 8.00
N THR A 65 -10.70 -11.51 8.89
CA THR A 65 -9.49 -10.68 8.99
C THR A 65 -8.42 -11.19 8.02
N TYR A 66 -7.90 -10.28 7.21
CA TYR A 66 -6.81 -10.52 6.27
C TYR A 66 -5.57 -9.74 6.70
N THR A 67 -4.38 -10.24 6.36
CA THR A 67 -3.09 -9.58 6.67
C THR A 67 -2.34 -9.28 5.37
N ASN A 68 -1.77 -8.08 5.26
CA ASN A 68 -0.90 -7.71 4.16
C ASN A 68 0.50 -8.33 4.33
N ASN A 69 0.72 -9.48 3.68
CA ASN A 69 2.00 -10.20 3.72
C ASN A 69 2.95 -9.85 2.54
N THR A 70 2.70 -8.74 1.82
CA THR A 70 3.47 -8.41 0.60
C THR A 70 4.82 -7.73 0.88
N GLY A 71 5.11 -7.39 2.13
CA GLY A 71 6.33 -6.67 2.51
C GLY A 71 6.34 -5.18 2.14
N LYS A 72 5.30 -4.67 1.46
CA LYS A 72 5.11 -3.24 1.14
C LYS A 72 3.64 -2.83 1.37
N PRO A 73 3.33 -1.53 1.48
CA PRO A 73 1.94 -1.08 1.59
C PRO A 73 1.09 -1.53 0.37
N ILE A 74 -0.18 -1.83 0.61
CA ILE A 74 -1.17 -2.08 -0.44
C ILE A 74 -2.35 -1.12 -0.29
N ALA A 75 -3.08 -0.87 -1.38
CA ALA A 75 -4.38 -0.21 -1.33
C ALA A 75 -5.48 -1.24 -1.57
N ALA A 76 -6.51 -1.23 -0.75
CA ALA A 76 -7.72 -2.02 -0.96
C ALA A 76 -8.88 -1.11 -1.32
N LYS A 77 -9.69 -1.53 -2.29
CA LYS A 77 -10.98 -0.92 -2.57
C LYS A 77 -12.05 -1.99 -2.74
N PHE A 78 -13.28 -1.66 -2.39
CA PHE A 78 -14.39 -2.58 -2.55
C PHE A 78 -15.68 -1.87 -2.96
N GLN A 79 -16.57 -2.66 -3.54
CA GLN A 79 -17.97 -2.33 -3.72
C GLN A 79 -18.83 -3.42 -3.10
N VAL A 80 -19.80 -3.02 -2.28
CA VAL A 80 -20.81 -3.92 -1.71
C VAL A 80 -22.19 -3.39 -2.05
N ASN A 81 -23.06 -4.26 -2.53
CA ASN A 81 -24.48 -3.96 -2.66
C ASN A 81 -25.23 -4.53 -1.45
N ALA A 82 -26.21 -3.80 -0.94
CA ALA A 82 -27.09 -4.21 0.14
C ALA A 82 -28.55 -3.80 -0.17
N SER A 83 -29.48 -4.71 0.07
CA SER A 83 -30.89 -4.61 -0.33
C SER A 83 -31.84 -4.09 0.76
N VAL A 84 -31.39 -3.93 2.01
CA VAL A 84 -32.17 -3.32 3.11
C VAL A 84 -31.27 -2.62 4.15
N SER A 85 -31.87 -2.07 5.20
CA SER A 85 -31.20 -1.50 6.39
C SER A 85 -30.10 -2.40 6.96
N GLY A 86 -28.85 -2.03 6.72
CA GLY A 86 -27.68 -2.59 7.38
C GLY A 86 -26.44 -1.80 7.01
N SER A 87 -25.54 -1.57 7.96
CA SER A 87 -24.29 -0.87 7.70
C SER A 87 -23.23 -1.84 7.18
N VAL A 88 -22.32 -1.33 6.36
CA VAL A 88 -21.05 -1.98 6.01
C VAL A 88 -19.97 -1.04 6.50
N SER A 89 -18.95 -1.59 7.16
CA SER A 89 -17.76 -0.82 7.50
C SER A 89 -16.52 -1.57 7.06
N PHE A 90 -15.45 -0.83 6.85
CA PHE A 90 -14.14 -1.38 6.55
C PHE A 90 -13.23 -0.97 7.69
N SER A 91 -12.54 -1.93 8.28
CA SER A 91 -11.53 -1.66 9.30
C SER A 91 -10.17 -2.03 8.74
N CYS A 92 -9.18 -1.16 8.92
CA CYS A 92 -7.78 -1.46 8.68
C CYS A 92 -6.91 -0.80 9.76
N SER A 93 -5.63 -1.16 9.78
CA SER A 93 -4.70 -0.75 10.85
C SER A 93 -4.46 0.75 10.95
N GLU A 94 -4.65 1.52 9.86
CA GLU A 94 -4.32 2.96 9.83
C GLU A 94 -5.51 3.84 9.43
N GLN A 95 -5.86 3.88 8.14
CA GLN A 95 -6.85 4.83 7.62
C GLN A 95 -7.78 4.19 6.59
N PHE A 96 -9.07 4.42 6.77
CA PHE A 96 -10.09 4.03 5.82
C PHE A 96 -11.12 5.13 5.61
N VAL A 97 -11.68 5.16 4.40
CA VAL A 97 -12.89 5.93 4.09
C VAL A 97 -13.92 4.95 3.52
N VAL A 98 -15.13 5.01 4.07
CA VAL A 98 -16.29 4.31 3.51
C VAL A 98 -17.37 5.34 3.19
N SER A 99 -17.86 5.30 1.95
CA SER A 99 -18.98 6.10 1.49
C SER A 99 -20.17 5.19 1.16
N MET A 100 -21.38 5.72 1.36
CA MET A 100 -22.63 5.03 1.07
C MET A 100 -23.46 5.86 0.10
N PHE A 101 -23.90 5.22 -0.98
CA PHE A 101 -24.93 5.74 -1.87
C PHE A 101 -26.21 4.98 -1.63
N GLN A 102 -27.31 5.71 -1.43
CA GLN A 102 -28.65 5.14 -1.25
C GLN A 102 -29.55 5.57 -2.39
N THR A 103 -30.27 4.63 -2.99
CA THR A 103 -31.30 4.90 -3.99
C THR A 103 -32.64 4.37 -3.51
N SER A 104 -33.67 5.21 -3.58
CA SER A 104 -35.06 4.80 -3.32
C SER A 104 -35.62 4.12 -4.58
N LEU A 105 -36.26 2.97 -4.40
CA LEU A 105 -36.87 2.20 -5.48
C LEU A 105 -38.35 2.58 -5.62
N SER A 106 -38.89 2.42 -6.83
CA SER A 106 -40.29 2.74 -7.15
C SER A 106 -41.32 1.92 -6.36
N ASN A 107 -40.94 0.75 -5.87
CA ASN A 107 -41.77 -0.11 -5.02
C ASN A 107 -41.71 0.27 -3.52
N GLY A 108 -41.11 1.41 -3.17
CA GLY A 108 -40.90 1.83 -1.78
C GLY A 108 -39.71 1.16 -1.08
N GLY A 109 -38.97 0.29 -1.79
CA GLY A 109 -37.73 -0.31 -1.31
C GLY A 109 -36.54 0.65 -1.35
N VAL A 110 -35.42 0.21 -0.79
CA VAL A 110 -34.16 0.98 -0.79
C VAL A 110 -33.03 0.08 -1.25
N SER A 111 -32.20 0.56 -2.18
CA SER A 111 -30.94 -0.06 -2.54
C SER A 111 -29.78 0.77 -2.02
N ARG A 112 -28.75 0.11 -1.48
CA ARG A 112 -27.55 0.74 -0.96
C ARG A 112 -26.31 0.17 -1.61
N THR A 113 -25.42 1.04 -2.06
CA THR A 113 -24.10 0.68 -2.55
C THR A 113 -23.05 1.33 -1.66
N TYR A 114 -22.18 0.50 -1.09
CA TYR A 114 -21.06 0.94 -0.28
C TYR A 114 -19.79 0.85 -1.10
N PHE A 115 -19.01 1.93 -1.09
CA PHE A 115 -17.66 1.95 -1.60
C PHE A 115 -16.71 2.23 -0.46
N GLY A 116 -15.60 1.52 -0.40
CA GLY A 116 -14.54 1.88 0.53
C GLY A 116 -13.18 1.78 -0.09
N PHE A 117 -12.27 2.55 0.51
CA PHE A 117 -10.87 2.60 0.16
C PHE A 117 -10.04 2.67 1.44
N GLY A 118 -8.94 1.94 1.48
CA GLY A 118 -7.99 1.98 2.59
C GLY A 118 -6.57 1.64 2.15
N ILE A 119 -5.59 2.19 2.86
CA ILE A 119 -4.19 1.83 2.73
C ILE A 119 -3.84 0.89 3.88
N ILE A 120 -3.18 -0.21 3.56
CA ILE A 120 -2.82 -1.25 4.51
C ILE A 120 -1.29 -1.35 4.54
N PRO A 121 -0.63 -0.97 5.65
CA PRO A 121 0.82 -1.08 5.77
C PRO A 121 1.28 -2.54 5.69
N PRO A 122 2.59 -2.81 5.49
CA PRO A 122 3.14 -4.16 5.61
C PRO A 122 2.77 -4.76 6.98
N ASN A 123 2.33 -6.02 6.98
CA ASN A 123 1.83 -6.75 8.15
C ASN A 123 0.56 -6.15 8.79
N GLY A 124 -0.01 -5.10 8.20
CA GLY A 124 -1.28 -4.53 8.62
C GLY A 124 -2.43 -5.50 8.37
N GLN A 125 -3.40 -5.49 9.27
CA GLN A 125 -4.63 -6.25 9.17
C GLN A 125 -5.79 -5.39 8.67
N TYR A 126 -6.69 -6.00 7.91
CA TYR A 126 -7.90 -5.37 7.42
C TYR A 126 -9.06 -6.37 7.31
N ARG A 127 -10.28 -5.84 7.38
CA ARG A 127 -11.51 -6.63 7.40
C ARG A 127 -12.68 -5.79 6.90
N LEU A 128 -13.55 -6.43 6.11
CA LEU A 128 -14.84 -5.88 5.72
C LEU A 128 -15.89 -6.39 6.71
N ASN A 129 -16.45 -5.49 7.51
CA ASN A 129 -17.36 -5.85 8.59
C ASN A 129 -18.82 -5.67 8.17
N THR A 130 -19.65 -6.60 8.65
CA THR A 130 -21.09 -6.37 8.73
C THR A 130 -21.45 -6.16 10.20
N PRO A 131 -21.50 -4.91 10.71
CA PRO A 131 -21.98 -4.68 12.08
C PRO A 131 -23.34 -5.35 12.24
N GLN A 132 -23.38 -6.35 13.14
CA GLN A 132 -24.55 -7.16 13.39
C GLN A 132 -25.66 -6.25 13.91
N LEU A 133 -26.75 -6.15 13.15
CA LEU A 133 -28.06 -5.90 13.74
C LEU A 133 -28.77 -7.25 13.67
N SER A 134 -29.16 -7.75 14.83
CA SER A 134 -29.82 -9.04 15.00
C SER A 134 -31.09 -9.13 14.14
N GLY A 135 -31.22 -10.23 13.39
CA GLY A 135 -32.44 -10.60 12.67
C GLY A 135 -32.39 -10.27 11.19
N PHE A 136 -32.43 -11.33 10.37
CA PHE A 136 -32.43 -11.31 8.90
C PHE A 136 -31.15 -10.74 8.27
N TYR A 137 -30.30 -11.63 7.73
CA TYR A 137 -29.27 -11.22 6.78
C TYR A 137 -29.97 -10.72 5.51
N PRO A 138 -29.93 -9.43 5.19
CA PRO A 138 -30.30 -8.97 3.86
C PRO A 138 -29.27 -9.53 2.86
N SER A 139 -29.62 -9.61 1.58
CA SER A 139 -28.67 -9.99 0.54
C SER A 139 -27.57 -8.92 0.38
N LYS A 140 -26.55 -8.98 1.23
CA LYS A 140 -25.30 -8.24 1.07
C LYS A 140 -24.38 -9.06 0.18
N SER A 141 -23.88 -8.46 -0.89
CA SER A 141 -22.93 -9.13 -1.77
C SER A 141 -21.74 -8.22 -2.03
N ILE A 142 -20.54 -8.80 -1.90
CA ILE A 142 -19.32 -8.17 -2.39
C ILE A 142 -19.38 -8.24 -3.91
N VAL A 143 -19.55 -7.10 -4.54
CA VAL A 143 -19.57 -6.98 -6.00
C VAL A 143 -18.15 -7.03 -6.52
N SER A 144 -17.25 -6.30 -5.85
CA SER A 144 -15.83 -6.30 -6.17
C SER A 144 -15.01 -6.04 -4.92
N PHE A 145 -13.85 -6.68 -4.87
CA PHE A 145 -12.78 -6.34 -3.96
C PHE A 145 -11.49 -6.37 -4.77
N MET A 146 -10.76 -5.26 -4.76
CA MET A 146 -9.52 -5.12 -5.50
C MET A 146 -8.40 -4.67 -4.58
N GLU A 147 -7.21 -5.19 -4.84
CA GLU A 147 -5.99 -4.80 -4.12
C GLU A 147 -4.93 -4.36 -5.13
N LEU A 148 -4.30 -3.22 -4.88
CA LEU A 148 -3.11 -2.76 -5.60
C LEU A 148 -1.89 -3.39 -4.92
N ARG A 149 -1.30 -4.41 -5.54
CA ARG A 149 -0.15 -5.15 -4.98
C ARG A 149 0.86 -5.61 -6.03
#